data_AF-Q9PVI7-F1
#
_entry.id   AF-Q9PVI7-F1
#
_cell.length_a   1.000
_cell.length_b   1.000
_cell.length_c   1.000
_cell.angle_alpha   90.00
_cell.angle_beta   90.00
_cell.angle_gamma   90.00
#
_symmetry.space_group_name_H-M   'P 1'
#
loop_
_entity.id
_entity.type
_entity.pdbx_description
1 polymer ?
#
loop_
_entity_poly.entity_id
_entity_poly.type
_entity_poly.pdbx_seq_one_letter_code
_entity_poly.pdbx_strand_id
1 'polypeptide(L)'
;SEENVLFWLAVQDLKKQPLQDVTTRVEEIWQEFLAPGAQSAINLDSHSYEKTSQNVKDPGRYTYEDAQEHIYKLMKSDSYPRF
;
A
#
# COMPACT_ATOMS: atom_id res chain seq x y z
N SER A 1 -2.96 1.92 13.44
CA SER A 1 -4.21 1.84 12.66
C SER A 1 -4.38 0.47 12.03
N GLU A 2 -5.60 -0.06 11.99
CA GLU A 2 -5.96 -1.36 11.40
C GLU A 2 -5.78 -1.36 9.87
N GLU A 3 -6.11 -0.26 9.22
CA GLU A 3 -6.02 -0.03 7.78
C GLU A 3 -4.59 -0.18 7.27
N ASN A 4 -3.62 0.30 8.06
CA ASN A 4 -2.18 0.17 7.76
C ASN A 4 -1.74 -1.30 7.73
N VAL A 5 -2.29 -2.13 8.64
CA VAL A 5 -1.99 -3.57 8.69
C VAL A 5 -2.63 -4.27 7.51
N LEU A 6 -3.89 -3.95 7.20
CA LEU A 6 -4.63 -4.51 6.05
C LEU A 6 -3.92 -4.20 4.73
N PHE A 7 -3.53 -2.95 4.50
CA PHE A 7 -2.75 -2.56 3.34
C PHE A 7 -1.43 -3.35 3.27
N TRP A 8 -0.69 -3.42 4.37
CA TRP A 8 0.59 -4.12 4.39
C TRP A 8 0.44 -5.60 4.01
N LEU A 9 -0.60 -6.27 4.52
CA LEU A 9 -0.93 -7.65 4.19
C LEU A 9 -1.36 -7.81 2.73
N ALA A 10 -2.17 -6.90 2.20
CA ALA A 10 -2.59 -6.92 0.80
C ALA A 10 -1.39 -6.82 -0.15
N VAL A 11 -0.41 -5.97 0.17
CA VAL A 11 0.84 -5.86 -0.62
C VAL A 11 1.72 -7.11 -0.47
N GLN A 12 1.77 -7.75 0.70
CA GLN A 12 2.46 -9.04 0.85
C GLN A 12 1.81 -10.15 0.02
N ASP A 13 0.49 -10.15 -0.08
CA ASP A 13 -0.26 -11.09 -0.90
C ASP A 13 -0.04 -10.85 -2.39
N LEU A 14 -0.07 -9.59 -2.84
CA LEU A 14 0.25 -9.20 -4.22
C LEU A 14 1.57 -9.79 -4.71
N LYS A 15 2.61 -9.79 -3.87
CA LYS A 15 3.93 -10.35 -4.20
C LYS A 15 3.89 -11.85 -4.52
N LYS A 16 2.87 -12.57 -4.04
CA LYS A 16 2.68 -14.02 -4.21
C LYS A 16 1.68 -14.39 -5.32
N GLN A 17 0.90 -13.43 -5.81
CA GLN A 17 -0.12 -13.67 -6.84
C GLN A 17 0.49 -14.18 -8.16
N PRO A 18 -0.23 -14.97 -8.98
CA PRO A 18 0.18 -15.27 -10.36
C PRO A 18 0.34 -14.00 -11.20
N LEU A 19 1.25 -13.98 -12.18
CA LEU A 19 1.52 -12.77 -12.97
C LEU A 19 0.28 -12.22 -13.70
N GLN A 20 -0.63 -13.10 -14.12
CA GLN A 20 -1.88 -12.72 -14.78
C GLN A 20 -2.84 -11.94 -13.86
N ASP A 21 -2.75 -12.15 -12.55
CA ASP A 21 -3.65 -11.56 -11.55
C ASP A 21 -3.04 -10.30 -10.90
N VAL A 22 -1.74 -10.05 -11.11
CA VAL A 22 -1.00 -8.91 -10.51
C VAL A 22 -1.65 -7.58 -10.88
N THR A 23 -1.99 -7.36 -12.14
CA THR A 23 -2.57 -6.09 -12.60
C THR A 23 -3.90 -5.81 -11.91
N THR A 24 -4.81 -6.78 -11.90
CA THR A 24 -6.11 -6.66 -11.22
C THR A 24 -5.92 -6.42 -9.73
N ARG A 25 -5.01 -7.17 -9.09
CA ARG A 25 -4.75 -7.03 -7.66
C ARG A 25 -4.14 -5.67 -7.30
N VAL A 26 -3.30 -5.10 -8.17
CA VAL A 26 -2.79 -3.74 -8.02
C VAL A 26 -3.96 -2.75 -8.03
N GLU A 27 -4.83 -2.80 -9.03
CA GLU A 27 -5.98 -1.89 -9.11
C GLU A 27 -6.90 -1.97 -7.89
N GLU A 28 -7.20 -3.18 -7.40
CA GLU A 28 -7.99 -3.38 -6.18
C GLU A 28 -7.37 -2.69 -4.96
N ILE A 29 -6.07 -2.92 -4.73
CA ILE A 29 -5.33 -2.30 -3.61
C ILE A 29 -5.34 -0.78 -3.74
N TRP A 30 -5.18 -0.24 -4.96
CA TRP A 30 -5.27 1.20 -5.19
C TRP A 30 -6.64 1.74 -4.78
N GLN A 31 -7.73 1.13 -5.26
CA GLN A 31 -9.09 1.60 -4.96
C GLN A 31 -9.46 1.50 -3.48
N GLU A 32 -8.99 0.46 -2.80
CA GLU A 32 -9.33 0.22 -1.39
C GLU A 32 -8.59 1.16 -0.43
N PHE A 33 -7.32 1.49 -0.71
CA PHE A 33 -6.44 2.15 0.26
C PHE A 33 -5.90 3.53 -0.15
N LEU A 34 -5.80 3.84 -1.45
CA LEU A 34 -5.07 5.02 -1.94
C LEU A 34 -5.90 5.92 -2.88
N ALA A 35 -6.94 5.40 -3.51
CA ALA A 35 -7.77 6.21 -4.40
C ALA A 35 -8.47 7.36 -3.65
N PRO A 36 -8.77 8.48 -4.33
CA PRO A 36 -9.59 9.54 -3.76
C PRO A 36 -10.96 8.98 -3.30
N GLY A 37 -11.24 9.06 -2.01
CA GLY A 37 -12.47 8.50 -1.43
C GLY A 37 -12.41 7.00 -1.10
N ALA A 38 -11.21 6.41 -1.04
CA ALA A 38 -10.98 5.05 -0.58
C ALA A 38 -11.63 4.79 0.79
N GLN A 39 -12.33 3.65 0.90
CA GLN A 39 -13.01 3.22 2.13
C GLN A 39 -12.02 3.04 3.29
N SER A 40 -10.85 2.47 3.00
CA SER A 40 -9.82 2.13 3.98
C SER A 40 -8.56 2.98 3.75
N ALA A 41 -8.75 4.29 3.53
CA ALA A 41 -7.66 5.19 3.18
C ALA A 41 -6.51 5.17 4.21
N ILE A 42 -5.29 4.91 3.74
CA ILE A 42 -4.09 4.89 4.58
C ILE A 42 -3.38 6.25 4.59
N ASN A 43 -2.67 6.54 5.69
CA ASN A 43 -1.84 7.73 5.77
C ASN A 43 -0.48 7.47 5.10
N LEU A 44 -0.27 8.10 3.94
CA LEU A 44 0.96 8.01 3.16
C LEU A 44 1.50 9.43 2.93
N ASP A 45 2.83 9.60 3.04
CA ASP A 45 3.43 10.89 2.66
C ASP A 45 3.26 11.18 1.16
N SER A 46 3.28 12.46 0.80
CA SER A 46 3.04 12.92 -0.58
C SER A 46 4.04 12.34 -1.57
N HIS A 47 5.29 12.20 -1.17
CA HIS A 47 6.35 11.63 -2.00
C HIS A 47 6.09 10.16 -2.36
N SER A 48 5.76 9.34 -1.36
CA SER A 48 5.45 7.91 -1.55
C SER A 48 4.14 7.73 -2.32
N TYR A 49 3.17 8.62 -2.12
CA TYR A 49 1.91 8.63 -2.86
C TYR A 49 2.12 8.90 -4.35
N GLU A 50 2.88 9.94 -4.69
CA GLU A 50 3.19 10.28 -6.09
C GLU A 50 3.94 9.14 -6.79
N LYS A 51 4.95 8.57 -6.13
CA LYS A 51 5.71 7.44 -6.68
C LYS A 51 4.82 6.22 -6.91
N THR A 52 3.98 5.88 -5.94
CA THR A 52 3.02 4.78 -6.06
C THR A 52 2.02 5.03 -7.18
N SER A 53 1.52 6.27 -7.31
CA SER A 53 0.60 6.67 -8.38
C SER A 53 1.19 6.50 -9.77
N GLN A 54 2.50 6.74 -9.95
CA GLN A 54 3.18 6.44 -11.21
C GLN A 54 3.37 4.93 -11.40
N ASN A 55 3.77 4.19 -10.37
CA ASN A 55 3.99 2.75 -10.44
C ASN A 55 2.70 1.97 -10.76
N VAL A 56 1.53 2.47 -10.36
CA VAL A 56 0.24 1.85 -10.67
C VAL A 56 -0.09 1.94 -12.16
N LYS A 57 0.52 2.85 -12.93
CA LYS A 57 0.34 2.93 -14.39
C LYS A 57 1.06 1.80 -15.14
N ASP A 58 2.05 1.17 -14.52
CA ASP A 58 2.75 -0.02 -15.02
C ASP A 58 2.79 -1.09 -13.91
N PRO A 59 1.67 -1.81 -13.69
CA PRO A 59 1.50 -2.70 -12.54
C PRO A 59 2.53 -3.82 -12.46
N GLY A 60 3.07 -4.02 -11.26
CA GLY A 60 4.00 -5.10 -10.97
C GLY A 60 3.91 -5.53 -9.51
N ARG A 61 4.58 -6.65 -9.18
CA ARG A 61 4.61 -7.21 -7.81
C ARG A 61 5.17 -6.24 -6.76
N TYR A 62 5.93 -5.24 -7.22
CA TYR A 62 6.62 -4.26 -6.37
C TYR A 62 6.05 -2.85 -6.51
N THR A 63 4.87 -2.68 -7.14
CA THR A 63 4.22 -1.37 -7.34
C THR A 63 4.09 -0.57 -6.04
N TYR A 64 3.81 -1.26 -4.92
CA TYR A 64 3.62 -0.66 -3.60
C TYR A 64 4.82 -0.77 -2.65
N GLU A 65 6.02 -1.09 -3.13
CA GLU A 65 7.17 -1.36 -2.25
C GLU A 65 7.53 -0.17 -1.36
N ASP A 66 7.62 1.03 -1.93
CA ASP A 66 7.90 2.26 -1.16
C ASP A 66 6.79 2.58 -0.15
N ALA A 67 5.53 2.46 -0.58
CA ALA A 67 4.37 2.68 0.28
C ALA A 67 4.32 1.68 1.44
N GLN A 68 4.64 0.41 1.18
CA GLN A 68 4.70 -0.65 2.18
C GLN A 68 5.79 -0.39 3.22
N GLU A 69 6.96 0.10 2.80
CA GLU A 69 8.04 0.46 3.72
C GLU A 69 7.66 1.64 4.62
N HIS A 70 7.04 2.67 4.03
CA HIS A 70 6.53 3.83 4.79
C HIS A 70 5.52 3.38 5.85
N ILE A 71 4.52 2.59 5.45
CA ILE A 71 3.48 2.10 6.35
C ILE A 71 4.07 1.20 7.45
N TYR A 72 5.06 0.37 7.13
CA TYR A 72 5.75 -0.44 8.14
C TYR A 72 6.45 0.43 9.20
N LYS A 73 7.14 1.50 8.77
CA LYS A 73 7.76 2.46 9.70
C LYS A 73 6.72 3.15 10.56
N LEU A 74 5.60 3.57 9.97
CA LEU A 74 4.50 4.24 10.67
C LEU A 74 3.86 3.32 11.72
N MET A 75 3.56 2.06 11.37
CA MET A 75 3.04 1.07 12.32
C MET A 75 4.00 0.81 13.48
N LYS A 76 5.30 0.76 13.18
CA LYS A 76 6.34 0.59 14.21
C LYS A 76 6.38 1.79 15.14
N SER A 77 6.35 3.03 14.62
CA SER A 77 6.35 4.24 15.45
C SER A 77 5.08 4.41 16.28
N ASP A 78 3.91 4.07 15.73
CA ASP A 78 2.62 4.12 16.46
C ASP A 78 2.56 3.09 17.59
N SER A 79 3.27 1.97 17.45
CA SER A 79 3.33 0.91 18.47
C SER A 79 4.31 1.20 19.61
N TYR A 80 5.11 2.26 19.52
CA TYR A 80 5.91 2.75 20.65
C TYR A 80 5.11 3.83 21.38
N PRO A 81 4.65 3.58 22.62
CA PRO A 81 4.11 4.67 23.42
C PRO A 81 5.22 5.70 23.59
N ARG A 82 4.91 6.96 23.24
CA ARG A 82 5.71 8.11 23.68
C ARG A 82 5.81 8.00 25.20
N PHE A 83 7.00 7.63 25.68
CA PHE A 83 7.37 7.79 27.09
C PHE A 83 7.36 9.27 27.45
#